data_AF-A0A537CHG6-F1
#
_entry.id   AF-A0A537CHG6-F1
#
_cell.length_a   1.000
_cell.length_b   1.000
_cell.length_c   1.000
_cell.angle_alpha   90.00
_cell.angle_beta   90.00
_cell.angle_gamma   90.00
#
_symmetry.space_group_name_H-M   'P 1'
#
loop_
_entity.id
_entity.type
_entity.pdbx_description
1 polymer ?
#
loop_
_entity_poly.entity_id
_entity_poly.type
_entity_poly.pdbx_seq_one_letter_code
_entity_poly.pdbx_strand_id
1 'polypeptide(L)' 'DNYKDHCVRRESDIRIANPNIGDYRRYIDDKPVFRQFFCPGCGALIENEVARADDPVLRDIELRPREASKR' A
#
# COMPACT_ATOMS: atom_id res chain seq x y z
N ASP A 1 -11.66 -5.01 -9.01
CA ASP A 1 -10.92 -5.44 -7.80
C ASP A 1 -9.78 -4.49 -7.49
N ASN A 2 -9.24 -4.56 -6.26
CA ASN A 2 -8.08 -3.77 -5.90
C ASN A 2 -6.82 -4.48 -6.40
N TYR A 3 -5.99 -3.81 -7.21
CA TYR A 3 -4.79 -4.41 -7.80
C TYR A 3 -3.79 -4.89 -6.74
N LYS A 4 -3.74 -4.22 -5.58
CA LYS A 4 -2.86 -4.58 -4.46
C LYS A 4 -3.17 -5.96 -3.88
N ASP A 5 -4.42 -6.43 -3.96
CA ASP A 5 -4.83 -7.75 -3.44
C ASP A 5 -4.20 -8.91 -4.23
N HIS A 6 -3.67 -8.64 -5.41
CA HIS A 6 -2.99 -9.61 -6.28
C HIS A 6 -1.46 -9.50 -6.22
N CYS A 7 -0.92 -8.64 -5.35
CA CYS A 7 0.51 -8.48 -5.15
C CYS A 7 1.02 -9.32 -3.97
N VAL A 8 2.31 -9.65 -3.97
CA VAL A 8 2.99 -10.15 -2.76
C VAL A 8 3.20 -8.97 -1.82
N ARG A 9 2.64 -9.04 -0.61
CA ARG A 9 2.75 -7.97 0.40
C ARG A 9 3.88 -8.26 1.39
N ARG A 10 4.77 -7.30 1.58
CA ARG A 10 5.71 -7.24 2.71
C ARG A 10 5.31 -6.12 3.66
N GLU A 11 5.10 -6.45 4.92
CA GLU A 11 4.91 -5.46 5.97
C GLU A 11 6.22 -5.30 6.77
N SER A 12 6.51 -4.08 7.19
CA SER A 12 7.72 -3.73 7.93
C SER A 12 7.47 -2.57 8.89
N ASP A 13 8.40 -2.37 9.82
CA ASP A 13 8.40 -1.19 10.68
C ASP A 13 8.47 0.09 9.84
N ILE A 14 7.75 1.13 10.27
CA ILE A 14 7.68 2.40 9.54
C ILE A 14 9.06 3.06 9.32
N ARG A 15 10.03 2.79 10.19
CA ARG A 15 11.41 3.30 10.08
C ARG A 15 12.14 2.79 8.84
N ILE A 16 11.67 1.70 8.22
CA ILE A 16 12.21 1.19 6.95
C ILE A 16 11.86 2.13 5.79
N ALA A 17 10.73 2.86 5.87
CA ALA A 17 10.35 3.83 4.84
C ALA A 17 11.31 5.03 4.81
N ASN A 18 11.75 5.49 5.98
CA ASN A 18 12.71 6.60 6.12
C ASN A 18 13.39 6.54 7.50
N PRO A 19 14.75 6.49 7.57
CA PRO A 19 15.49 6.46 8.83
C PRO A 19 15.25 7.63 9.78
N ASN A 20 14.74 8.77 9.27
CA ASN A 20 14.44 9.95 10.09
C ASN A 20 13.11 9.84 10.84
N ILE A 21 12.32 8.79 10.59
CA ILE A 21 11.08 8.56 11.34
C ILE A 21 11.44 8.13 12.76
N GLY A 22 11.13 8.99 13.72
CA GLY A 22 11.33 8.73 15.16
C GLY A 22 10.25 7.83 15.77
N ASP A 23 10.16 7.82 17.10
CA ASP A 23 9.09 7.09 17.79
C ASP A 23 7.72 7.66 17.45
N TYR A 24 6.89 6.84 16.79
CA TYR A 24 5.56 7.24 16.31
C TYR A 24 4.61 7.65 17.44
N ARG A 25 4.81 7.11 18.65
CA ARG A 25 3.96 7.37 19.83
C ARG A 25 3.96 8.83 20.28
N ARG A 26 4.88 9.63 19.76
CA ARG A 26 4.93 11.07 19.99
C ARG A 26 3.91 11.85 19.15
N TYR A 27 3.35 11.24 18.11
CA TYR A 27 2.58 11.93 17.07
C TYR A 27 1.23 11.27 16.78
N ILE A 28 1.16 9.94 16.87
CA ILE A 28 -0.05 9.16 16.57
C ILE A 28 -0.23 8.02 17.59
N ASP A 29 -1.49 7.70 17.86
CA ASP A 29 -1.87 6.66 18.82
C ASP A 29 -1.67 5.26 18.25
N ASP A 30 -2.14 5.06 17.01
CA ASP A 30 -2.10 3.76 16.35
C ASP A 30 -0.74 3.48 15.71
N LYS A 31 -0.31 2.21 15.76
CA LYS A 31 0.97 1.78 15.19
C LYS A 31 0.95 1.92 13.66
N PRO A 32 1.79 2.79 13.07
CA PRO A 32 1.97 2.83 11.63
C PRO A 32 2.85 1.66 11.17
N VAL A 33 2.57 1.16 9.98
CA VAL A 33 3.35 0.13 9.29
C VAL A 33 3.68 0.58 7.88
N PHE A 34 4.80 0.09 7.36
CA PHE A 34 5.19 0.28 5.98
C PHE A 34 4.90 -1.01 5.21
N ARG A 35 3.96 -0.94 4.26
CA ARG A 35 3.55 -2.05 3.41
C ARG A 35 4.11 -1.82 2.01
N GLN A 36 4.70 -2.86 1.43
CA GLN A 36 5.21 -2.84 0.07
C GLN A 36 4.57 -3.98 -0.72
N PHE A 37 4.15 -3.67 -1.94
CA PHE A 37 3.42 -4.59 -2.82
C PHE A 37 4.28 -4.90 -4.04
N PHE A 38 4.59 -6.18 -4.24
CA PHE A 38 5.47 -6.64 -5.31
C PHE A 38 4.72 -7.49 -6.32
N CYS A 39 5.13 -7.40 -7.60
CA CYS A 39 4.65 -8.28 -8.65
C CYS A 39 5.05 -9.74 -8.34
N PRO A 40 4.10 -10.69 -8.32
CA PRO A 40 4.40 -12.09 -8.01
C PRO A 40 5.25 -12.79 -9.08
N GLY A 41 5.32 -12.26 -10.30
CA GLY A 41 6.09 -12.86 -11.40
C GLY A 41 7.55 -12.43 -11.46
N CYS A 42 7.82 -11.13 -11.35
CA CYS A 42 9.17 -10.57 -11.52
C CYS A 42 9.77 -9.95 -10.26
N GLY A 43 9.00 -9.85 -9.17
CA GLY A 43 9.45 -9.21 -7.93
C GLY A 43 9.58 -7.68 -8.00
N ALA A 44 9.13 -7.04 -9.09
CA ALA A 44 9.13 -5.58 -9.18
C ALA A 44 8.25 -4.96 -8.08
N LEU A 45 8.74 -3.89 -7.44
CA LEU A 45 7.97 -3.09 -6.49
C LEU A 45 6.90 -2.30 -7.26
N ILE A 46 5.63 -2.61 -7.02
CA ILE A 46 4.49 -1.97 -7.67
C ILE A 46 4.03 -0.74 -6.87
N GLU A 47 3.96 -0.85 -5.54
CA GLU A 47 3.43 0.22 -4.71
C GLU A 47 4.00 0.19 -3.27
N ASN A 48 4.02 1.37 -2.63
CA ASN A 48 4.27 1.50 -1.19
C ASN A 48 3.04 2.11 -0.49
N GLU A 49 2.77 1.68 0.73
CA GLU A 49 1.67 2.19 1.55
C GLU A 49 2.13 2.36 2.99
N VAL A 50 1.89 3.55 3.56
CA VAL A 50 1.96 3.77 5.01
C VAL A 50 0.53 3.74 5.54
N ALA A 51 0.24 2.80 6.43
CA ALA A 51 -1.10 2.59 6.99
C ALA A 51 -1.01 2.27 8.48
N ARG A 52 -2.14 2.35 9.21
CA ARG A 52 -2.20 1.72 10.53
C ARG A 52 -2.20 0.20 10.38
N ALA A 53 -1.64 -0.50 11.36
CA ALA A 53 -1.48 -1.96 11.30
C ALA A 53 -2.80 -2.69 10.94
N ASP A 54 -3.92 -2.26 11.51
CA ASP A 54 -5.22 -2.91 11.36
C ASP A 54 -6.10 -2.33 10.24
N ASP A 55 -5.64 -1.29 9.53
CA ASP A 55 -6.40 -0.73 8.41
C ASP A 55 -6.43 -1.74 7.23
N PRO A 56 -7.56 -1.86 6.51
CA PRO A 56 -7.61 -2.64 5.28
C PRO A 56 -6.67 -2.05 4.22
N VAL A 57 -6.32 -2.85 3.21
CA VAL A 57 -5.51 -2.38 2.08
C VAL A 57 -6.28 -1.30 1.32
N LEU A 58 -5.65 -0.14 1.10
CA LEU A 58 -6.30 0.99 0.45
C LEU A 58 -6.52 0.71 -1.04
N ARG A 59 -7.74 0.97 -1.53
CA ARG A 59 -8.07 0.90 -2.96
C ARG A 59 -7.84 2.24 -3.63
N ASP A 60 -6.60 2.48 -4.06
CA ASP A 60 -6.17 3.77 -4.63
C ASP A 60 -6.83 4.07 -5.97
N ILE A 61 -7.07 3.03 -6.78
CA ILE A 61 -7.57 3.14 -8.14
C ILE A 61 -8.88 2.36 -8.27
N GLU A 62 -9.92 3.04 -8.74
CA GLU A 62 -11.16 2.44 -9.22
C GLU A 62 -11.31 2.71 -10.71
N LEU A 63 -11.25 1.65 -11.53
CA LEU A 63 -11.42 1.77 -12.97
C LEU A 63 -12.92 1.85 -13.30
N ARG A 64 -13.31 2.90 -14.02
CA ARG A 64 -14.64 3.01 -14.64
C ARG A 64 -14.49 2.83 -16.15
N PRO A 65 -14.89 1.69 -16.72
CA PRO A 65 -14.84 1.49 -18.15
C PRO A 65 -15.65 2.58 -18.84
N ARG A 66 -15.07 3.21 -19.85
CA ARG A 66 -15.83 4.12 -20.71
C ARG A 66 -16.78 3.26 -21.54
N GLU A 67 -18.05 3.67 -21.64
CA GLU A 67 -18.99 3.03 -22.57
C GLU A 67 -18.40 3.07 -23.98
N ALA A 68 -18.43 1.92 -24.66
CA ALA A 68 -18.02 1.85 -26.04
C ALA A 68 -18.92 2.79 -26.85
N SER A 69 -18.33 3.81 -27.47
CA SER A 69 -19.02 4.66 -28.43
C SER A 69 -19.53 3.75 -29.54
N LYS A 70 -20.84 3.55 -29.62
CA LYS A 70 -21.49 2.90 -30.77
C LYS A 70 -21.15 3.77 -31.99
N ARG A 71 -20.25 3.30 -32.85
CA ARG A 71 -20.07 3.83 -34.20
C ARG A 71 -21.08 3.16 -35.10
#